data_AF-A0A8D6XQ86-F1
#
_entry.id   AF-A0A8D6XQ86-F1
#
_cell.length_a   1.000
_cell.length_b   1.000
_cell.length_c   1.000
_cell.angle_alpha   90.00
_cell.angle_beta   90.00
_cell.angle_gamma   90.00
#
_symmetry.space_group_name_H-M   'P 1'
#
loop_
_entity.id
_entity.type
_entity.pdbx_description
1 polymer ?
#
loop_
_entity_poly.entity_id
_entity_poly.type
_entity_poly.pdbx_seq_one_letter_code
_entity_poly.pdbx_strand_id
1 'polypeptide(L)'
;MVETTLSKILDKVSSILQKYMTYQKGVLTEMLRYLKENHKLCRKLMTHTPNINELICEFIVETILNSDIENVTELMERSYHIPVKYSSEVYVITIVTILALWLKEGCIESPEGTANILLEAIIIKAK
;
A
#
# COMPACT_ATOMS: atom_id res chain seq x y z
N MET A 1 12.81 -1.55 -20.57
CA MET A 1 12.78 -2.82 -19.80
C MET A 1 12.43 -2.64 -18.32
N VAL A 2 12.92 -1.60 -17.63
CA VAL A 2 12.55 -1.34 -16.22
C VAL A 2 11.09 -0.88 -16.10
N GLU A 3 10.67 0.08 -16.93
CA GLU A 3 9.27 0.55 -17.01
C GLU A 3 8.28 -0.60 -17.25
N THR A 4 8.58 -1.49 -18.20
CA THR A 4 7.76 -2.67 -18.51
C THR A 4 7.71 -3.71 -17.38
N THR A 5 8.65 -3.65 -16.42
CA THR A 5 8.68 -4.58 -15.27
C THR A 5 7.93 -4.00 -14.09
N LEU A 6 8.10 -2.70 -13.83
CA LEU A 6 7.33 -1.98 -12.82
C LEU A 6 5.84 -2.00 -13.16
N SER A 7 5.46 -1.68 -14.40
CA SER A 7 4.06 -1.74 -14.86
C SER A 7 3.47 -3.11 -14.63
N LYS A 8 4.16 -4.22 -14.93
CA LYS A 8 3.64 -5.58 -14.66
C LYS A 8 3.35 -5.84 -13.18
N ILE A 9 4.22 -5.38 -12.28
CA ILE A 9 3.98 -5.50 -10.83
C ILE A 9 2.75 -4.68 -10.44
N LEU A 10 2.70 -3.41 -10.86
CA LEU A 10 1.61 -2.49 -10.52
C LEU A 10 0.28 -2.98 -11.10
N ASP A 11 0.22 -3.38 -12.38
CA ASP A 11 -0.97 -3.92 -13.03
C ASP A 11 -1.51 -5.15 -12.29
N LYS A 12 -0.60 -6.04 -11.85
CA LYS A 12 -1.01 -7.22 -11.09
C LYS A 12 -1.51 -6.85 -9.70
N VAL A 13 -0.84 -5.93 -9.00
CA VAL A 13 -1.31 -5.39 -7.71
C VAL A 13 -2.69 -4.74 -7.87
N SER A 14 -2.87 -3.86 -8.86
CA SER A 14 -4.16 -3.24 -9.19
C SER A 14 -5.24 -4.28 -9.42
N SER A 15 -4.97 -5.31 -10.22
CA SER A 15 -5.96 -6.37 -10.50
C SER A 15 -6.39 -7.13 -9.24
N ILE A 16 -5.52 -7.25 -8.23
CA ILE A 16 -5.85 -7.89 -6.95
C ILE A 16 -6.69 -6.94 -6.11
N LEU A 17 -6.24 -5.68 -5.98
CA LEU A 17 -6.92 -4.66 -5.18
C LEU A 17 -8.33 -4.33 -5.70
N GLN A 18 -8.52 -4.35 -7.02
CA GLN A 18 -9.81 -4.12 -7.68
C GLN A 18 -10.83 -5.25 -7.46
N LYS A 19 -10.44 -6.42 -6.93
CA LYS A 19 -11.39 -7.50 -6.62
C LYS A 19 -12.41 -7.07 -5.55
N TYR A 20 -11.92 -6.34 -4.54
CA TYR A 20 -12.75 -5.71 -3.52
C TYR A 20 -12.10 -4.39 -3.10
N MET A 21 -12.62 -3.29 -3.60
CA MET A 21 -12.04 -1.95 -3.44
C MET A 21 -12.26 -1.34 -2.05
N THR A 22 -12.78 -2.12 -1.10
CA THR A 22 -12.78 -1.81 0.34
C THR A 22 -11.51 -2.31 1.06
N TYR A 23 -10.60 -2.98 0.32
CA TYR A 23 -9.28 -3.41 0.79
C TYR A 23 -9.29 -4.19 2.10
N GLN A 24 -10.30 -5.06 2.24
CA GLN A 24 -10.39 -5.98 3.37
C GLN A 24 -9.15 -6.88 3.46
N LYS A 25 -8.89 -7.41 4.65
CA LYS A 25 -7.72 -8.25 4.96
C LYS A 25 -7.42 -9.30 3.90
N GLY A 26 -8.44 -9.98 3.35
CA GLY A 26 -8.26 -11.02 2.34
C GLY A 26 -7.57 -10.50 1.07
N VAL A 27 -8.00 -9.35 0.55
CA VAL A 27 -7.42 -8.71 -0.64
C VAL A 27 -6.00 -8.22 -0.37
N LEU A 28 -5.78 -7.56 0.77
CA LEU A 28 -4.43 -7.12 1.17
C LEU A 28 -3.48 -8.31 1.30
N THR A 29 -3.92 -9.40 1.90
CA THR A 29 -3.13 -10.62 2.05
C THR A 29 -2.76 -11.21 0.69
N GLU A 30 -3.69 -11.25 -0.26
CA GLU A 30 -3.41 -11.73 -1.62
C GLU A 30 -2.37 -10.85 -2.32
N MET A 31 -2.52 -9.52 -2.22
CA MET A 31 -1.59 -8.55 -2.80
C MET A 31 -0.19 -8.71 -2.18
N LEU A 32 -0.09 -8.82 -0.86
CA LEU A 32 1.16 -9.02 -0.15
C LEU A 32 1.80 -10.36 -0.52
N ARG A 33 1.02 -11.44 -0.66
CA ARG A 33 1.53 -12.75 -1.11
C ARG A 33 2.18 -12.64 -2.48
N TYR A 34 1.52 -11.95 -3.42
CA TYR A 34 2.09 -11.69 -4.74
C TYR A 34 3.41 -10.90 -4.66
N LEU A 35 3.48 -9.84 -3.85
CA LEU A 35 4.72 -9.08 -3.66
C LEU A 35 5.83 -9.93 -3.04
N LYS A 36 5.52 -10.80 -2.09
CA LYS A 36 6.47 -11.72 -1.46
C LYS A 36 7.01 -12.76 -2.44
N GLU A 37 6.14 -13.35 -3.26
CA GLU A 37 6.54 -14.27 -4.34
C GLU A 37 7.47 -13.59 -5.37
N ASN A 38 7.30 -12.28 -5.57
CA ASN A 38 8.09 -11.46 -6.48
C ASN A 38 9.16 -10.62 -5.77
N HIS A 39 9.50 -10.94 -4.52
CA HIS A 39 10.35 -10.12 -3.64
C HIS A 39 11.68 -9.71 -4.28
N LYS A 40 12.38 -10.64 -4.95
CA LYS A 40 13.65 -10.36 -5.65
C LYS A 40 13.48 -9.27 -6.72
N LEU A 41 12.37 -9.31 -7.44
CA LEU A 41 12.05 -8.33 -8.47
C LEU A 41 11.70 -6.98 -7.85
N CYS A 42 10.86 -6.97 -6.81
CA CYS A 42 10.53 -5.77 -6.05
C CYS A 42 11.79 -5.10 -5.47
N ARG A 43 12.71 -5.85 -4.87
CA ARG A 43 14.00 -5.35 -4.38
C ARG A 43 14.83 -4.69 -5.47
N LYS A 44 14.90 -5.32 -6.65
CA LYS A 44 15.62 -4.77 -7.80
C LYS A 44 14.99 -3.46 -8.27
N LEU A 45 13.66 -3.40 -8.35
CA LEU A 45 12.93 -2.18 -8.71
C LEU A 45 13.17 -1.06 -7.71
N MET A 46 13.06 -1.32 -6.40
CA MET A 46 13.30 -0.32 -5.35
C MET A 46 14.73 0.22 -5.32
N THR A 47 15.72 -0.58 -5.75
CA THR A 47 17.14 -0.18 -5.70
C THR A 47 17.60 0.54 -6.97
N HIS A 48 17.03 0.19 -8.13
CA HIS A 48 17.54 0.61 -9.43
C HIS A 48 16.58 1.46 -10.25
N THR A 49 15.35 1.71 -9.76
CA THR A 49 14.40 2.60 -10.42
C THR A 49 14.49 3.98 -9.77
N PRO A 50 14.89 5.03 -10.52
CA PRO A 50 14.83 6.40 -10.02
C PRO A 50 13.42 6.77 -9.59
N ASN A 51 13.29 7.57 -8.53
CA ASN A 51 12.01 8.11 -8.04
C ASN A 51 10.93 7.05 -7.74
N ILE A 52 11.32 5.79 -7.51
CA ILE A 52 10.38 4.71 -7.25
C ILE A 52 9.45 4.96 -6.07
N ASN A 53 9.93 5.67 -5.04
CA ASN A 53 9.10 6.03 -3.89
C ASN A 53 7.99 7.02 -4.28
N GLU A 54 8.29 8.00 -5.13
CA GLU A 54 7.30 8.96 -5.64
C GLU A 54 6.22 8.22 -6.45
N LEU A 55 6.64 7.33 -7.36
CA LEU A 55 5.72 6.51 -8.16
C LEU A 55 4.83 5.59 -7.30
N ILE A 56 5.38 5.00 -6.23
CA ILE A 56 4.60 4.17 -5.30
C ILE A 56 3.63 5.03 -4.49
N CYS A 57 4.05 6.22 -4.05
CA CYS A 57 3.16 7.16 -3.37
C CYS A 57 1.99 7.58 -4.27
N GLU A 58 2.27 7.98 -5.51
CA GLU A 58 1.25 8.34 -6.51
C GLU A 58 0.28 7.17 -6.74
N PHE A 59 0.81 5.96 -6.93
CA PHE A 59 0.00 4.75 -7.08
C PHE A 59 -0.93 4.50 -5.88
N ILE A 60 -0.43 4.65 -4.65
CA ILE A 60 -1.22 4.45 -3.44
C ILE A 60 -2.29 5.54 -3.29
N VAL A 61 -1.95 6.81 -3.58
CA VAL A 61 -2.92 7.91 -3.59
C VAL A 61 -4.04 7.64 -4.58
N GLU A 62 -3.72 7.29 -5.82
CA GLU A 62 -4.71 6.94 -6.83
C GLU A 62 -5.57 5.75 -6.41
N THR A 63 -4.95 4.72 -5.83
CA THR A 63 -5.64 3.53 -5.31
C THR A 63 -6.65 3.88 -4.22
N ILE A 64 -6.31 4.79 -3.30
CA ILE A 64 -7.19 5.22 -2.22
C ILE A 64 -8.33 6.11 -2.75
N LEU A 65 -8.01 7.07 -3.62
CA LEU A 65 -9.00 8.00 -4.18
C LEU A 65 -10.06 7.30 -5.03
N ASN A 66 -9.69 6.19 -5.67
CA ASN A 66 -10.61 5.39 -6.47
C ASN A 66 -11.25 4.23 -5.69
N SER A 67 -11.02 4.13 -4.37
CA SER A 67 -11.54 3.03 -3.55
C SER A 67 -13.03 3.16 -3.24
N ASP A 68 -13.65 2.05 -2.81
CA ASP A 68 -15.03 2.02 -2.29
C ASP A 68 -15.09 2.37 -0.79
N ILE A 69 -14.01 2.94 -0.23
CA ILE A 69 -13.97 3.35 1.17
C ILE A 69 -14.73 4.68 1.30
N GLU A 70 -15.93 4.60 1.87
CA GLU A 70 -16.79 5.76 2.05
C GLU A 70 -16.12 6.81 2.95
N ASN A 71 -16.16 8.08 2.50
CA ASN A 71 -15.66 9.25 3.23
C ASN A 71 -14.21 9.08 3.74
N VAL A 72 -13.33 8.40 2.99
CA VAL A 72 -11.98 8.05 3.42
C VAL A 72 -11.15 9.24 3.94
N THR A 73 -11.31 10.43 3.35
CA THR A 73 -10.61 11.64 3.79
C THR A 73 -11.10 12.16 5.14
N GLU A 74 -12.42 12.15 5.38
CA GLU A 74 -13.01 12.50 6.67
C GLU A 74 -12.62 11.47 7.74
N LEU A 75 -12.58 10.20 7.34
CA LEU A 75 -12.19 9.07 8.15
C LEU A 75 -10.73 9.27 8.64
N MET A 76 -9.81 9.66 7.75
CA MET A 76 -8.43 10.01 8.09
C MET A 76 -8.35 11.21 9.04
N GLU A 77 -9.03 12.32 8.74
CA GLU A 77 -9.02 13.53 9.58
C GLU A 77 -9.48 13.21 11.01
N ARG A 78 -10.57 12.45 11.16
CA ARG A 78 -11.08 12.01 12.48
C ARG A 78 -10.11 11.10 13.23
N SER A 79 -9.34 10.29 12.52
CA SER A 79 -8.40 9.34 13.14
C SER A 79 -7.18 10.03 13.68
N TYR A 80 -6.58 10.90 12.87
CA TYR A 80 -5.33 11.56 13.21
C TYR A 80 -5.55 12.84 14.00
N HIS A 81 -6.78 13.36 14.07
CA HIS A 81 -7.15 14.60 14.77
C HIS A 81 -6.35 15.82 14.26
N ILE A 82 -6.07 15.84 12.95
CA ILE A 82 -5.34 16.91 12.24
C ILE A 82 -6.04 17.17 10.90
N PRO A 83 -5.86 18.36 10.29
CA PRO A 83 -6.53 18.71 9.05
C PRO A 83 -6.29 17.70 7.92
N VAL A 84 -7.28 17.48 7.06
CA VAL A 84 -7.27 16.52 5.93
C VAL A 84 -5.94 16.49 5.17
N LYS A 85 -5.38 17.66 4.85
CA LYS A 85 -4.12 17.78 4.10
C LYS A 85 -2.97 17.01 4.77
N TYR A 86 -2.87 17.06 6.09
CA TYR A 86 -1.82 16.38 6.84
C TYR A 86 -2.18 14.92 7.11
N SER A 87 -3.44 14.62 7.44
CA SER A 87 -3.87 13.25 7.73
C SER A 87 -3.76 12.33 6.51
N SER A 88 -4.07 12.83 5.31
CA SER A 88 -3.92 12.06 4.07
C SER A 88 -2.46 11.71 3.77
N GLU A 89 -1.55 12.65 3.98
CA GLU A 89 -0.11 12.41 3.80
C GLU A 89 0.41 11.37 4.80
N VAL A 90 0.02 11.51 6.08
CA VAL A 90 0.38 10.54 7.14
C VAL A 90 -0.15 9.15 6.82
N TYR A 91 -1.38 9.05 6.32
CA TYR A 91 -1.98 7.78 5.93
C TYR A 91 -1.19 7.09 4.82
N VAL A 92 -0.92 7.82 3.73
CA VAL A 92 -0.18 7.29 2.56
C VAL A 92 1.24 6.90 2.95
N ILE A 93 1.96 7.77 3.66
CA ILE A 93 3.36 7.50 4.01
C ILE A 93 3.48 6.34 5.00
N THR A 94 2.47 6.10 5.84
CA THR A 94 2.41 4.93 6.72
C THR A 94 2.37 3.64 5.92
N ILE A 95 1.49 3.54 4.91
CA ILE A 95 1.39 2.36 4.03
C ILE A 95 2.72 2.16 3.28
N VAL A 96 3.24 3.22 2.66
CA VAL A 96 4.51 3.19 1.92
C VAL A 96 5.64 2.69 2.82
N THR A 97 5.76 3.23 4.04
CA THR A 97 6.83 2.90 4.97
C THR A 97 6.76 1.43 5.40
N ILE A 98 5.57 0.94 5.77
CA ILE A 98 5.38 -0.46 6.18
C ILE A 98 5.75 -1.41 5.03
N LEU A 99 5.25 -1.16 3.81
CA LEU A 99 5.54 -2.00 2.65
C LEU A 99 7.02 -1.96 2.28
N ALA A 100 7.64 -0.78 2.27
CA ALA A 100 9.05 -0.61 1.94
C ALA A 100 9.96 -1.31 2.95
N LEU A 101 9.68 -1.18 4.25
CA LEU A 101 10.43 -1.87 5.31
C LEU A 101 10.27 -3.39 5.17
N TRP A 102 9.04 -3.88 5.05
CA TRP A 102 8.77 -5.30 4.90
C TRP A 102 9.50 -5.92 3.69
N LEU A 103 9.48 -5.25 2.53
CA LEU A 103 10.23 -5.68 1.35
C LEU A 103 11.75 -5.56 1.54
N LYS A 104 12.23 -4.50 2.21
CA LYS A 104 13.66 -4.31 2.49
C LYS A 104 14.19 -5.42 3.39
N GLU A 105 13.42 -5.87 4.38
CA GLU A 105 13.85 -6.86 5.36
C GLU A 105 13.70 -8.31 4.88
N GLY A 106 13.16 -8.53 3.68
CA GLY A 106 13.04 -9.88 3.11
C GLY A 106 11.67 -10.53 3.30
N CYS A 107 10.63 -9.72 3.53
CA CYS A 107 9.28 -10.19 3.81
C CYS A 107 9.24 -11.14 5.02
N ILE A 108 9.87 -10.75 6.13
CA ILE A 108 10.02 -11.57 7.35
C ILE A 108 8.64 -11.97 7.88
N GLU A 109 7.77 -10.99 8.10
CA GLU A 109 6.37 -11.21 8.47
C GLU A 109 5.62 -11.94 7.35
N SER A 110 4.63 -12.75 7.74
CA SER A 110 3.74 -13.37 6.76
C SER A 110 2.86 -12.32 6.07
N PRO A 111 2.37 -12.58 4.84
CA PRO A 111 1.40 -11.69 4.19
C PRO A 111 0.19 -11.36 5.08
N GLU A 112 -0.31 -12.34 5.84
CA GLU A 112 -1.41 -12.17 6.78
C GLU A 112 -1.03 -11.27 7.97
N GLY A 113 0.19 -11.42 8.48
CA GLY A 113 0.74 -10.60 9.56
C GLY A 113 0.94 -9.16 9.13
N THR A 114 1.54 -8.94 7.96
CA THR A 114 1.71 -7.60 7.39
C THR A 114 0.37 -6.96 7.04
N ALA A 115 -0.62 -7.72 6.56
CA ALA A 115 -1.97 -7.22 6.35
C ALA A 115 -2.61 -6.73 7.66
N ASN A 116 -2.43 -7.47 8.76
CA ASN A 116 -2.86 -7.02 10.08
C ASN A 116 -2.13 -5.74 10.51
N ILE A 117 -0.82 -5.66 10.33
CA ILE A 117 -0.03 -4.45 10.67
C ILE A 117 -0.53 -3.25 9.87
N LEU A 118 -0.73 -3.40 8.56
CA LEU A 118 -1.29 -2.36 7.71
C LEU A 118 -2.65 -1.93 8.22
N LEU A 119 -3.57 -2.87 8.42
CA LEU A 119 -4.89 -2.59 8.93
C LEU A 119 -4.81 -1.92 10.30
N GLU A 120 -4.03 -2.39 11.26
CA GLU A 120 -3.91 -1.76 12.59
C GLU A 120 -3.30 -0.37 12.56
N ALA A 121 -2.30 -0.14 11.70
CA ALA A 121 -1.63 1.14 11.56
C ALA A 121 -2.51 2.18 10.86
N ILE A 122 -3.33 1.73 9.90
CA ILE A 122 -4.23 2.58 9.12
C ILE A 122 -5.66 2.56 9.63
N ILE A 123 -5.99 1.68 10.60
CA ILE A 123 -7.32 1.56 11.18
C ILE A 123 -7.61 2.94 11.71
N ILE A 124 -8.50 3.57 10.95
CA ILE A 124 -9.25 4.67 11.42
C ILE A 124 -10.04 4.13 12.59
N LYS A 125 -9.54 4.40 13.79
CA LYS A 125 -10.28 4.19 15.01
C LYS A 125 -11.36 5.26 15.02
N ALA A 126 -12.46 5.00 14.30
CA ALA A 126 -13.74 5.56 14.67
C ALA A 126 -14.04 5.05 16.08
N LYS A 127 -13.61 5.82 17.09
CA LYS A 127 -14.18 5.71 18.42
C LYS A 127 -15.53 6.39 18.44
#